data_AF-A0A0D8XG88-F1
#
_entry.id   AF-A0A0D8XG88-F1
#
_cell.length_a   1.000
_cell.length_b   1.000
_cell.length_c   1.000
_cell.angle_alpha   90.00
_cell.angle_beta   90.00
_cell.angle_gamma   90.00
#
_symmetry.space_group_name_H-M   'P 1'
#
loop_
_entity.id
_entity.type
_entity.pdbx_description
1 polymer ?
#
loop_
_entity_poly.entity_id
_entity_poly.type
_entity_poly.pdbx_seq_one_letter_code
_entity_poly.pdbx_strand_id
1 'polypeptide(L)'
;MENEAFLSKAKEEANAIMAEIVRLASFVPQEFINPNSSEFKPLIMGFDYFARAPYYEKLIEGREDLQDDFYNRNGDILSQFSTLFQTLATFLCSLKEYIDQVANERIGRSYLDVVDMEILFHIGLVLLYFEKFLPSAVAERIYVAVYRNRRLKINESFVDKCLSCCENIYKEGVNDFVKLHVDKNLLSKWMFVFLLFKPAIMKTEAVKMRKIVEDFFRDDWVLQLGLGLNVNLIEKWQHYRAALTAITSKVDVKKAKQLALDHYNTLEKLTIPQV
;
A
#
# COMPACT_ATOMS: atom_id res chain seq x y z
N MET A 1 -26.20 5.58 3.45
CA MET A 1 -26.57 4.28 4.05
C MET A 1 -25.80 3.11 3.46
N GLU A 2 -26.04 2.64 2.23
CA GLU A 2 -25.34 1.44 1.71
C GLU A 2 -23.83 1.66 1.48
N ASN A 3 -23.45 2.79 0.86
CA ASN A 3 -22.04 3.16 0.68
C ASN A 3 -21.30 3.40 2.00
N GLU A 4 -21.97 3.96 3.01
CA GLU A 4 -21.38 4.19 4.34
C GLU A 4 -21.17 2.89 5.11
N ALA A 5 -22.09 1.92 4.95
CA ALA A 5 -21.92 0.58 5.52
C ALA A 5 -20.75 -0.17 4.86
N PHE A 6 -20.65 -0.10 3.52
CA PHE A 6 -19.50 -0.65 2.81
C PHE A 6 -18.19 0.02 3.25
N LEU A 7 -18.17 1.35 3.38
CA LEU A 7 -17.03 2.10 3.86
C LEU A 7 -16.57 1.64 5.25
N SER A 8 -17.49 1.52 6.23
CA SER A 8 -17.13 1.06 7.57
C SER A 8 -16.47 -0.32 7.54
N LYS A 9 -17.09 -1.26 6.80
CA LYS A 9 -16.55 -2.60 6.60
C LYS A 9 -15.17 -2.56 5.93
N ALA A 10 -15.01 -1.77 4.87
CA ALA A 10 -13.74 -1.64 4.16
C ALA A 10 -12.64 -1.06 5.05
N LYS A 11 -12.94 -0.10 5.93
CA LYS A 11 -11.99 0.44 6.91
C LYS A 11 -11.55 -0.62 7.91
N GLU A 12 -12.51 -1.34 8.49
CA GLU A 12 -12.24 -2.39 9.48
C GLU A 12 -11.38 -3.50 8.87
N GLU A 13 -11.75 -3.99 7.67
CA GLU A 13 -10.99 -5.00 6.94
C GLU A 13 -9.59 -4.51 6.57
N ALA A 14 -9.45 -3.29 6.04
CA ALA A 14 -8.16 -2.71 5.70
C ALA A 14 -7.24 -2.60 6.94
N ASN A 15 -7.77 -2.15 8.08
CA ASN A 15 -7.02 -2.05 9.33
C ASN A 15 -6.57 -3.42 9.84
N ALA A 16 -7.44 -4.43 9.77
CA ALA A 16 -7.10 -5.79 10.13
C ALA A 16 -5.99 -6.36 9.23
N ILE A 17 -6.12 -6.16 7.91
CA ILE A 17 -5.10 -6.58 6.93
C ILE A 17 -3.76 -5.88 7.19
N MET A 18 -3.76 -4.56 7.41
CA MET A 18 -2.52 -3.80 7.69
C MET A 18 -1.83 -4.29 8.96
N ALA A 19 -2.58 -4.51 10.04
CA ALA A 19 -2.04 -5.04 11.29
C ALA A 19 -1.44 -6.44 11.09
N GLU A 20 -2.12 -7.29 10.32
CA GLU A 20 -1.67 -8.65 10.03
C GLU A 20 -0.42 -8.66 9.14
N ILE A 21 -0.32 -7.77 8.15
CA ILE A 21 0.90 -7.58 7.34
C ILE A 21 2.09 -7.24 8.25
N VAL A 22 1.94 -6.23 9.11
CA VAL A 22 3.02 -5.79 10.01
C VAL A 22 3.41 -6.92 10.97
N ARG A 23 2.43 -7.64 11.51
CA ARG A 23 2.66 -8.78 12.39
C ARG A 23 3.46 -9.87 11.66
N LEU A 24 2.96 -10.36 10.52
CA LEU A 24 3.58 -11.46 9.78
C LEU A 24 4.95 -11.10 9.20
N ALA A 25 5.15 -9.84 8.79
CA ALA A 25 6.45 -9.36 8.33
C ALA A 25 7.56 -9.58 9.38
N SER A 26 7.24 -9.43 10.67
CA SER A 26 8.20 -9.66 11.76
C SER A 26 8.53 -11.14 12.00
N PHE A 27 7.71 -12.05 11.46
CA PHE A 27 7.85 -13.51 11.61
C PHE A 27 8.30 -14.21 10.31
N VAL A 28 8.73 -13.46 9.29
CA VAL A 28 9.26 -14.06 8.05
C VAL A 28 10.50 -14.90 8.39
N PRO A 29 10.50 -16.21 8.07
CA PRO A 29 11.67 -17.05 8.34
C PRO A 29 12.88 -16.63 7.49
N GLN A 30 14.08 -16.75 8.07
CA GLN A 30 15.34 -16.33 7.42
C GLN A 30 15.61 -17.03 6.08
N GLU A 31 15.13 -18.26 5.93
CA GLU A 31 15.22 -19.01 4.67
C GLU A 31 14.48 -18.34 3.50
N PHE A 32 13.39 -17.59 3.75
CA PHE A 32 12.72 -16.81 2.71
C PHE A 32 13.43 -15.48 2.41
N ILE A 33 14.17 -14.93 3.38
CA ILE A 33 14.96 -13.70 3.22
C ILE A 33 16.24 -14.01 2.45
N ASN A 34 17.01 -14.99 2.91
CA ASN A 34 18.25 -15.45 2.31
C ASN A 34 18.20 -16.98 2.02
N PRO A 35 17.58 -17.39 0.89
CA PRO A 35 17.51 -18.80 0.53
C PRO A 35 18.87 -19.44 0.34
N ASN A 36 19.91 -18.67 -0.02
CA ASN A 36 21.24 -19.21 -0.30
C ASN A 36 21.91 -19.86 0.92
N SER A 37 21.51 -19.48 2.13
CA SER A 37 22.01 -20.06 3.37
C SER A 37 21.14 -21.19 3.92
N SER A 38 20.03 -21.54 3.24
CA SER A 38 19.09 -22.56 3.72
C SER A 38 19.26 -23.88 2.96
N GLU A 39 19.10 -24.99 3.68
CA GLU A 39 18.95 -26.33 3.10
C GLU A 39 17.72 -26.42 2.17
N PHE A 40 16.70 -25.61 2.44
CA PHE A 40 15.45 -25.56 1.67
C PHE A 40 15.53 -24.69 0.42
N LYS A 41 16.69 -24.09 0.10
CA LYS A 41 16.90 -23.31 -1.14
C LYS A 41 16.24 -23.91 -2.39
N PRO A 42 16.34 -25.23 -2.67
CA PRO A 42 15.75 -25.82 -3.86
C PRO A 42 14.21 -25.76 -3.92
N LEU A 43 13.56 -25.59 -2.76
CA LEU A 43 12.11 -25.51 -2.59
C LEU A 43 11.59 -24.06 -2.55
N ILE A 44 12.48 -23.09 -2.38
CA ILE A 44 12.14 -21.66 -2.25
C ILE A 44 12.37 -20.98 -3.60
N MET A 45 11.27 -20.73 -4.33
CA MET A 45 11.28 -20.23 -5.70
C MET A 45 10.51 -18.92 -5.79
N GLY A 46 10.93 -18.02 -6.68
CA GLY A 46 10.16 -16.81 -7.01
C GLY A 46 9.11 -17.08 -8.08
N PHE A 47 8.51 -16.03 -8.62
CA PHE A 47 7.47 -16.16 -9.65
C PHE A 47 7.94 -16.79 -10.96
N ASP A 48 9.25 -16.92 -11.19
CA ASP A 48 9.80 -17.68 -12.31
C ASP A 48 9.43 -19.18 -12.26
N TYR A 49 8.99 -19.68 -11.09
CA TYR A 49 8.34 -20.98 -10.96
C TYR A 49 7.19 -21.15 -11.95
N PHE A 50 6.29 -20.17 -12.08
CA PHE A 50 5.10 -20.29 -12.92
C PHE A 50 5.45 -20.46 -14.41
N ALA A 51 6.56 -19.85 -14.85
CA ALA A 51 7.05 -20.00 -16.22
C ALA A 51 7.75 -21.34 -16.48
N ARG A 52 8.27 -22.00 -15.42
CA ARG A 52 9.12 -23.20 -15.51
C ARG A 52 8.66 -24.33 -14.58
N ALA A 53 7.37 -24.41 -14.29
CA ALA A 53 6.82 -25.33 -13.29
C ALA A 53 7.22 -26.80 -13.55
N PRO A 54 7.19 -27.35 -14.79
CA PRO A 54 7.58 -28.75 -15.03
C PRO A 54 9.04 -29.05 -14.66
N TYR A 55 9.94 -28.08 -14.84
CA TYR A 55 11.35 -28.22 -14.48
C TYR A 55 11.51 -28.27 -12.95
N TYR A 56 10.83 -27.37 -12.24
CA TYR A 56 10.91 -27.30 -10.79
C TYR A 56 10.25 -28.50 -10.11
N GLU A 57 9.05 -28.91 -10.54
CA GLU A 57 8.39 -30.09 -9.95
C GLU A 57 9.23 -31.36 -10.13
N LYS A 58 9.86 -31.56 -11.29
CA LYS A 58 10.79 -32.69 -11.51
C LYS A 58 12.02 -32.67 -10.56
N LEU A 59 12.53 -31.48 -10.22
CA LEU A 59 13.62 -31.35 -9.25
C LEU A 59 13.19 -31.69 -7.82
N ILE A 60 11.90 -31.55 -7.53
CA ILE A 60 11.31 -31.70 -6.21
C ILE A 60 10.82 -33.13 -5.97
N GLU A 61 10.36 -33.83 -7.02
CA GLU A 61 10.06 -35.27 -6.99
C GLU A 61 11.21 -36.11 -6.40
N GLY A 62 12.46 -35.70 -6.62
CA GLY A 62 13.64 -36.36 -6.05
C GLY A 62 13.96 -35.98 -4.60
N ARG A 63 13.12 -35.18 -3.92
CA ARG A 63 13.38 -34.52 -2.63
C ARG A 63 12.15 -34.48 -1.72
N GLU A 64 11.32 -35.52 -1.73
CA GLU A 64 10.09 -35.57 -0.93
C GLU A 64 10.35 -35.38 0.58
N ASP A 65 11.36 -36.06 1.15
CA ASP A 65 11.71 -35.90 2.58
C ASP A 65 12.05 -34.44 2.95
N LEU A 66 12.82 -33.76 2.10
CA LEU A 66 13.17 -32.36 2.30
C LEU A 66 11.95 -31.43 2.18
N GLN A 67 10.99 -31.80 1.33
CA GLN A 67 9.73 -31.08 1.19
C GLN A 67 8.84 -31.25 2.42
N ASP A 68 8.75 -32.46 2.96
CA ASP A 68 7.99 -32.73 4.19
C ASP A 68 8.61 -31.97 5.37
N ASP A 69 9.94 -32.00 5.52
CA ASP A 69 10.64 -31.22 6.53
C ASP A 69 10.43 -29.71 6.39
N PHE A 70 10.41 -29.19 5.16
CA PHE A 70 10.14 -27.78 4.87
C PHE A 70 8.75 -27.37 5.34
N TYR A 71 7.72 -28.16 5.03
CA TYR A 71 6.34 -27.84 5.43
C TYR A 71 6.06 -28.17 6.90
N ASN A 72 6.76 -29.13 7.50
CA ASN A 72 6.72 -29.36 8.94
C ASN A 72 7.30 -28.15 9.71
N ARG A 73 8.36 -27.53 9.19
CA ARG A 73 9.00 -26.36 9.82
C ARG A 73 8.24 -25.06 9.57
N ASN A 74 7.76 -24.84 8.34
CA ASN A 74 7.19 -23.55 7.92
C ASN A 74 5.66 -23.58 7.75
N GLY A 75 5.00 -24.72 7.95
CA GLY A 75 3.58 -24.89 7.66
C GLY A 75 2.67 -23.90 8.38
N ASP A 76 2.92 -23.66 9.67
CA ASP A 76 2.12 -22.74 10.48
C ASP A 76 2.22 -21.29 9.99
N ILE A 77 3.43 -20.82 9.69
CA ILE A 77 3.63 -19.45 9.19
C ILE A 77 3.09 -19.30 7.76
N LEU A 78 3.27 -20.32 6.90
CA LEU A 78 2.70 -20.34 5.56
C LEU A 78 1.16 -20.35 5.58
N SER A 79 0.54 -21.05 6.54
CA SER A 79 -0.91 -21.05 6.73
C SER A 79 -1.44 -19.67 7.13
N GLN A 80 -0.70 -18.94 7.99
CA GLN A 80 -1.06 -17.56 8.34
C GLN A 80 -0.92 -16.62 7.12
N PHE A 81 0.17 -16.72 6.36
CA PHE A 81 0.33 -15.96 5.11
C PHE A 81 -0.75 -16.31 4.07
N SER A 82 -1.14 -17.59 3.98
CA SER A 82 -2.24 -18.03 3.11
C SER A 82 -3.56 -17.35 3.51
N THR A 83 -3.85 -17.27 4.81
CA THR A 83 -5.02 -16.54 5.31
C THR A 83 -4.94 -15.06 4.96
N LEU A 84 -3.79 -14.41 5.18
CA LEU A 84 -3.58 -13.02 4.80
C LEU A 84 -3.82 -12.78 3.30
N PHE A 85 -3.25 -13.62 2.42
CA PHE A 85 -3.43 -13.48 0.98
C PHE A 85 -4.88 -13.71 0.55
N GLN A 86 -5.57 -14.67 1.17
CA GLN A 86 -6.99 -14.91 0.92
C GLN A 86 -7.84 -13.71 1.36
N THR A 87 -7.60 -13.18 2.55
CA THR A 87 -8.30 -12.00 3.06
C THR A 87 -8.04 -10.78 2.17
N LEU A 88 -6.80 -10.57 1.73
CA LEU A 88 -6.45 -9.51 0.78
C LEU A 88 -7.19 -9.70 -0.55
N ALA A 89 -7.21 -10.91 -1.11
CA ALA A 89 -7.93 -11.19 -2.34
C ALA A 89 -9.44 -10.95 -2.21
N THR A 90 -10.04 -11.40 -1.10
CA THR A 90 -11.46 -11.17 -0.80
C THR A 90 -11.77 -9.69 -0.67
N PHE A 91 -10.94 -8.92 0.04
CA PHE A 91 -11.07 -7.47 0.18
C PHE A 91 -10.99 -6.74 -1.17
N LEU A 92 -10.06 -7.14 -2.05
CA LEU A 92 -9.95 -6.55 -3.39
C LEU A 92 -11.13 -6.94 -4.30
N CYS A 93 -11.67 -8.15 -4.16
CA CYS A 93 -12.86 -8.59 -4.88
C CYS A 93 -14.13 -7.84 -4.43
N SER A 94 -14.37 -7.71 -3.12
CA SER A 94 -15.53 -6.98 -2.58
C SER A 94 -15.50 -5.51 -3.01
N LEU A 95 -14.31 -4.93 -3.06
CA LEU A 95 -14.09 -3.61 -3.61
C LEU A 95 -14.38 -3.51 -5.10
N LYS A 96 -13.91 -4.48 -5.90
CA LYS A 96 -14.19 -4.48 -7.34
C LYS A 96 -15.71 -4.50 -7.57
N GLU A 97 -16.43 -5.32 -6.81
CA GLU A 97 -17.89 -5.38 -6.84
C GLU A 97 -18.52 -4.03 -6.48
N TYR A 98 -18.05 -3.37 -5.42
CA TYR A 98 -18.48 -2.01 -5.06
C TYR A 98 -18.23 -1.00 -6.18
N ILE A 99 -17.03 -0.99 -6.76
CA ILE A 99 -16.68 -0.07 -7.86
C ILE A 99 -17.58 -0.32 -9.08
N ASP A 100 -17.82 -1.58 -9.44
CA ASP A 100 -18.68 -1.94 -10.55
C ASP A 100 -20.15 -1.52 -10.28
N GLN A 101 -20.64 -1.65 -9.05
CA GLN A 101 -21.95 -1.16 -8.64
C GLN A 101 -22.05 0.38 -8.75
N VAL A 102 -21.09 1.10 -8.15
CA VAL A 102 -21.05 2.57 -8.18
C VAL A 102 -20.97 3.10 -9.61
N ALA A 103 -20.17 2.46 -10.47
CA ALA A 103 -20.05 2.83 -11.88
C ALA A 103 -21.38 2.68 -12.63
N ASN A 104 -22.13 1.60 -12.36
CA ASN A 104 -23.43 1.35 -12.99
C ASN A 104 -24.52 2.30 -12.48
N GLU A 105 -24.52 2.66 -11.20
CA GLU A 105 -25.50 3.57 -10.61
C GLU A 105 -25.29 5.04 -11.02
N ARG A 106 -24.06 5.41 -11.37
CA ARG A 106 -23.66 6.81 -11.61
C ARG A 106 -23.40 7.14 -13.07
N ILE A 107 -24.02 6.41 -14.00
CA ILE A 107 -23.97 6.73 -15.43
C ILE A 107 -24.32 8.22 -15.64
N GLY A 108 -23.36 9.02 -16.11
CA GLY A 108 -23.51 10.46 -16.35
C GLY A 108 -23.07 11.40 -15.22
N ARG A 109 -22.54 10.91 -14.09
CA ARG A 109 -21.87 11.72 -13.06
C ARG A 109 -20.35 11.58 -13.17
N SER A 110 -19.61 12.70 -13.15
CA SER A 110 -18.15 12.73 -13.40
C SER A 110 -17.27 12.58 -12.15
N TYR A 111 -17.83 12.69 -10.95
CA TYR A 111 -17.05 12.82 -9.72
C TYR A 111 -17.30 11.68 -8.72
N LEU A 112 -16.25 11.36 -7.95
CA LEU A 112 -16.33 10.48 -6.77
C LEU A 112 -16.79 11.29 -5.56
N ASP A 113 -17.59 10.67 -4.70
CA ASP A 113 -17.93 11.28 -3.42
C ASP A 113 -16.88 10.96 -2.35
N VAL A 114 -17.02 11.56 -1.17
CA VAL A 114 -16.06 11.42 -0.06
C VAL A 114 -15.90 9.98 0.40
N VAL A 115 -16.97 9.19 0.31
CA VAL A 115 -16.97 7.78 0.71
C VAL A 115 -16.06 6.98 -0.22
N ASP A 116 -16.19 7.21 -1.53
CA ASP A 116 -15.33 6.58 -2.54
C ASP A 116 -13.85 6.95 -2.35
N MET A 117 -13.58 8.21 -2.02
CA MET A 117 -12.21 8.71 -1.75
C MET A 117 -11.59 8.00 -0.56
N GLU A 118 -12.38 7.86 0.50
CA GLU A 118 -11.91 7.23 1.71
C GLU A 118 -11.68 5.72 1.51
N ILE A 119 -12.52 5.05 0.72
CA ILE A 119 -12.29 3.65 0.30
C ILE A 119 -10.95 3.55 -0.45
N LEU A 120 -10.74 4.36 -1.50
CA LEU A 120 -9.50 4.41 -2.28
C LEU A 120 -8.26 4.64 -1.43
N PHE A 121 -8.37 5.50 -0.42
CA PHE A 121 -7.30 5.74 0.53
C PHE A 121 -6.90 4.48 1.30
N HIS A 122 -7.87 3.75 1.87
CA HIS A 122 -7.60 2.54 2.65
C HIS A 122 -6.99 1.42 1.79
N ILE A 123 -7.38 1.32 0.53
CA ILE A 123 -6.79 0.36 -0.42
C ILE A 123 -5.34 0.70 -0.70
N GLY A 124 -5.07 1.97 -1.00
CA GLY A 124 -3.71 2.41 -1.23
C GLY A 124 -2.82 2.23 0.01
N LEU A 125 -3.37 2.38 1.22
CA LEU A 125 -2.66 2.02 2.45
C LEU A 125 -2.35 0.52 2.51
N VAL A 126 -3.33 -0.37 2.28
CA VAL A 126 -3.09 -1.83 2.28
C VAL A 126 -1.98 -2.21 1.29
N LEU A 127 -2.01 -1.68 0.07
CA LEU A 127 -0.99 -1.94 -0.95
C LEU A 127 0.39 -1.40 -0.54
N LEU A 128 0.44 -0.19 0.04
CA LEU A 128 1.67 0.40 0.55
C LEU A 128 2.28 -0.39 1.70
N TYR A 129 1.44 -0.88 2.62
CA TYR A 129 1.89 -1.72 3.73
C TYR A 129 2.46 -3.04 3.21
N PHE A 130 1.77 -3.66 2.25
CA PHE A 130 2.26 -4.86 1.62
C PHE A 130 3.64 -4.65 0.98
N GLU A 131 3.80 -3.60 0.16
CA GLU A 131 5.09 -3.23 -0.47
C GLU A 131 6.18 -2.92 0.57
N LYS A 132 5.84 -2.21 1.65
CA LYS A 132 6.81 -1.76 2.65
C LYS A 132 7.33 -2.89 3.52
N PHE A 133 6.43 -3.71 4.04
CA PHE A 133 6.74 -4.67 5.09
C PHE A 133 7.04 -6.07 4.54
N LEU A 134 6.62 -6.37 3.30
CA LEU A 134 6.95 -7.62 2.61
C LEU A 134 7.67 -7.30 1.29
N PRO A 135 9.03 -7.33 1.29
CA PRO A 135 9.81 -7.10 0.07
C PRO A 135 9.37 -8.04 -1.06
N SER A 136 9.29 -7.55 -2.31
CA SER A 136 8.76 -8.31 -3.47
C SER A 136 9.33 -9.73 -3.55
N ALA A 137 10.66 -9.86 -3.52
CA ALA A 137 11.31 -11.17 -3.63
C ALA A 137 10.93 -12.13 -2.49
N VAL A 138 10.69 -11.64 -1.27
CA VAL A 138 10.26 -12.43 -0.12
C VAL A 138 8.78 -12.81 -0.27
N ALA A 139 7.94 -11.82 -0.59
CA ALA A 139 6.51 -12.03 -0.81
C ALA A 139 6.25 -13.06 -1.92
N GLU A 140 6.99 -12.97 -3.02
CA GLU A 140 6.95 -13.93 -4.13
C GLU A 140 7.27 -15.35 -3.68
N ARG A 141 8.35 -15.53 -2.90
CA ARG A 141 8.78 -16.84 -2.39
C ARG A 141 7.74 -17.46 -1.46
N ILE A 142 7.20 -16.66 -0.54
CA ILE A 142 6.13 -17.10 0.38
C ILE A 142 4.88 -17.43 -0.43
N TYR A 143 4.51 -16.59 -1.40
CA TYR A 143 3.36 -16.83 -2.25
C TYR A 143 3.51 -18.12 -3.06
N VAL A 144 4.68 -18.39 -3.64
CA VAL A 144 4.92 -19.63 -4.39
C VAL A 144 4.88 -20.85 -3.47
N ALA A 145 5.44 -20.77 -2.25
CA ALA A 145 5.33 -21.85 -1.27
C ALA A 145 3.86 -22.10 -0.87
N VAL A 146 3.06 -21.06 -0.67
CA VAL A 146 1.60 -21.16 -0.44
C VAL A 146 0.85 -21.64 -1.68
N TYR A 147 1.24 -21.22 -2.88
CA TYR A 147 0.56 -21.62 -4.12
C TYR A 147 0.78 -23.09 -4.43
N ARG A 148 2.03 -23.57 -4.30
CA ARG A 148 2.38 -24.98 -4.43
C ARG A 148 1.60 -25.82 -3.41
N ASN A 149 1.15 -25.19 -2.34
CA ASN A 149 0.05 -25.66 -1.51
C ASN A 149 -1.34 -25.37 -2.17
N ARG A 150 -1.60 -26.00 -3.31
CA ARG A 150 -2.86 -26.25 -4.08
C ARG A 150 -4.08 -25.29 -4.06
N ARG A 151 -4.15 -24.11 -3.43
CA ARG A 151 -5.47 -23.50 -3.05
C ARG A 151 -5.87 -22.08 -3.52
N LEU A 152 -5.11 -21.24 -4.26
CA LEU A 152 -5.49 -19.80 -4.44
C LEU A 152 -5.26 -19.18 -5.86
N LYS A 153 -6.10 -18.19 -6.29
CA LYS A 153 -6.03 -17.43 -7.58
C LYS A 153 -6.44 -15.93 -7.43
N ILE A 154 -5.87 -14.99 -8.22
CA ILE A 154 -6.16 -13.51 -8.23
C ILE A 154 -6.23 -12.94 -9.68
N ASN A 155 -6.95 -11.81 -9.93
CA ASN A 155 -7.29 -11.22 -11.26
C ASN A 155 -6.67 -9.82 -11.51
N GLU A 156 -6.16 -9.58 -12.74
CA GLU A 156 -5.39 -8.38 -13.18
C GLU A 156 -6.22 -7.15 -13.62
N SER A 157 -7.53 -7.26 -13.84
CA SER A 157 -8.37 -6.17 -14.41
C SER A 157 -8.71 -5.01 -13.44
N PHE A 158 -8.21 -5.07 -12.21
CA PHE A 158 -8.54 -4.18 -11.10
C PHE A 158 -7.78 -2.85 -11.12
N VAL A 159 -6.52 -2.89 -11.58
CA VAL A 159 -5.61 -1.73 -11.54
C VAL A 159 -6.10 -0.64 -12.50
N ASP A 160 -6.47 -0.99 -13.73
CA ASP A 160 -6.83 -0.01 -14.77
C ASP A 160 -8.09 0.82 -14.44
N LYS A 161 -9.04 0.24 -13.71
CA LYS A 161 -10.29 0.92 -13.28
C LYS A 161 -10.05 1.90 -12.12
N CYS A 162 -9.15 1.59 -11.19
CA CYS A 162 -8.78 2.51 -10.10
C CYS A 162 -8.06 3.75 -10.64
N LEU A 163 -7.26 3.58 -11.70
CA LEU A 163 -6.58 4.68 -12.38
C LEU A 163 -7.61 5.65 -12.98
N SER A 164 -8.61 5.21 -13.76
CA SER A 164 -9.55 6.13 -14.41
C SER A 164 -10.34 7.02 -13.42
N CYS A 165 -10.69 6.48 -12.25
CA CYS A 165 -11.37 7.22 -11.19
C CYS A 165 -10.52 8.37 -10.61
N CYS A 166 -9.24 8.12 -10.35
CA CYS A 166 -8.29 9.10 -9.79
C CYS A 166 -8.04 10.31 -10.72
N GLU A 167 -8.19 10.14 -12.03
CA GLU A 167 -7.97 11.20 -13.03
C GLU A 167 -9.09 12.24 -13.05
N ASN A 168 -10.31 11.85 -12.65
CA ASN A 168 -11.48 12.70 -12.64
C ASN A 168 -11.60 13.52 -11.34
N ILE A 169 -11.23 12.92 -10.20
CA ILE A 169 -11.07 13.60 -8.90
C ILE A 169 -10.23 14.86 -9.01
N TYR A 170 -9.12 14.77 -9.73
CA TYR A 170 -8.13 15.85 -9.81
C TYR A 170 -8.65 17.07 -10.60
N LYS A 171 -9.56 16.85 -11.56
CA LYS A 171 -10.05 17.92 -12.44
C LYS A 171 -11.06 18.84 -11.76
N GLU A 172 -11.78 18.37 -10.74
CA GLU A 172 -12.90 19.10 -10.13
C GLU A 172 -12.80 19.26 -8.59
N GLY A 173 -12.00 18.45 -7.88
CA GLY A 173 -12.09 18.31 -6.42
C GLY A 173 -11.37 19.34 -5.53
N VAL A 174 -10.40 20.12 -6.05
CA VAL A 174 -9.57 21.00 -5.18
C VAL A 174 -10.39 22.05 -4.41
N ASN A 175 -11.51 22.51 -4.98
CA ASN A 175 -12.37 23.51 -4.32
C ASN A 175 -13.38 22.90 -3.33
N ASP A 176 -13.70 21.61 -3.43
CA ASP A 176 -14.66 20.94 -2.54
C ASP A 176 -14.00 20.22 -1.36
N PHE A 177 -12.72 19.83 -1.45
CA PHE A 177 -11.96 19.34 -0.29
C PHE A 177 -11.87 20.37 0.86
N VAL A 178 -11.90 21.66 0.55
CA VAL A 178 -11.88 22.75 1.54
C VAL A 178 -13.21 22.87 2.29
N LYS A 179 -14.32 22.41 1.72
CA LYS A 179 -15.65 22.45 2.36
C LYS A 179 -15.92 21.27 3.29
N LEU A 180 -15.08 20.24 3.23
CA LEU A 180 -15.16 19.06 4.09
C LEU A 180 -14.59 19.36 5.48
N HIS A 181 -15.27 18.91 6.54
CA HIS A 181 -14.75 18.91 7.92
C HIS A 181 -13.63 17.85 8.10
N VAL A 182 -12.76 17.68 7.11
CA VAL A 182 -11.66 16.73 7.13
C VAL A 182 -10.37 17.51 7.39
N ASP A 183 -9.60 17.06 8.39
CA ASP A 183 -8.32 17.68 8.75
C ASP A 183 -7.39 17.73 7.53
N LYS A 184 -6.71 18.87 7.35
CA LYS A 184 -5.66 19.10 6.35
C LYS A 184 -4.60 18.00 6.35
N ASN A 185 -4.27 17.45 7.51
CA ASN A 185 -3.32 16.34 7.61
C ASN A 185 -3.85 15.07 6.91
N LEU A 186 -5.12 14.73 7.10
CA LEU A 186 -5.75 13.58 6.46
C LEU A 186 -5.85 13.77 4.94
N LEU A 187 -6.21 14.98 4.49
CA LEU A 187 -6.24 15.32 3.06
C LEU A 187 -4.87 15.17 2.39
N SER A 188 -3.79 15.52 3.10
CA SER A 188 -2.42 15.38 2.59
C SER A 188 -2.05 13.91 2.41
N LYS A 189 -2.45 13.03 3.36
CA LYS A 189 -2.26 11.58 3.25
C LYS A 189 -3.06 10.99 2.08
N TRP A 190 -4.32 11.40 1.91
CA TRP A 190 -5.16 10.98 0.79
C TRP A 190 -4.51 11.36 -0.54
N MET A 191 -4.09 12.63 -0.67
CA MET A 191 -3.43 13.12 -1.87
C MET A 191 -2.17 12.32 -2.20
N PHE A 192 -1.35 12.00 -1.21
CA PHE A 192 -0.16 11.18 -1.42
C PHE A 192 -0.51 9.80 -1.97
N VAL A 193 -1.49 9.13 -1.36
CA VAL A 193 -1.94 7.80 -1.79
C VAL A 193 -2.52 7.85 -3.21
N PHE A 194 -3.35 8.84 -3.53
CA PHE A 194 -3.94 9.00 -4.86
C PHE A 194 -2.91 9.24 -5.96
N LEU A 195 -1.83 9.97 -5.65
CA LEU A 195 -0.73 10.17 -6.58
C LEU A 195 -0.01 8.86 -6.95
N LEU A 196 0.03 7.87 -6.08
CA LEU A 196 0.62 6.55 -6.40
C LEU A 196 -0.16 5.83 -7.49
N PHE A 197 -1.48 6.03 -7.53
CA PHE A 197 -2.34 5.60 -8.63
C PHE A 197 -2.25 6.54 -9.86
N LYS A 198 -1.37 7.55 -9.86
CA LYS A 198 -1.17 8.45 -11.01
C LYS A 198 0.30 8.76 -11.26
N PRO A 199 1.10 7.74 -11.63
CA PRO A 199 2.53 7.92 -11.87
C PRO A 199 2.82 8.91 -13.00
N ALA A 200 1.92 9.10 -13.97
CA ALA A 200 2.07 10.09 -15.02
C ALA A 200 2.19 11.52 -14.46
N ILE A 201 1.32 11.90 -13.51
CA ILE A 201 1.34 13.23 -12.89
C ILE A 201 2.69 13.49 -12.21
N MET A 202 3.16 12.51 -11.44
CA MET A 202 4.44 12.59 -10.73
C MET A 202 5.66 12.61 -11.67
N LYS A 203 5.56 12.00 -12.85
CA LYS A 203 6.65 11.91 -13.83
C LYS A 203 6.73 13.14 -14.74
N THR A 204 5.61 13.56 -15.33
CA THR A 204 5.61 14.48 -16.49
C THR A 204 4.90 15.81 -16.23
N GLU A 205 3.94 15.88 -15.30
CA GLU A 205 3.07 17.06 -15.16
C GLU A 205 3.58 18.10 -14.16
N ALA A 206 4.68 18.79 -14.50
CA ALA A 206 5.38 19.71 -13.60
C ALA A 206 4.52 20.83 -12.98
N VAL A 207 3.63 21.46 -13.75
CA VAL A 207 2.78 22.56 -13.26
C VAL A 207 1.78 22.05 -12.24
N LYS A 208 1.13 20.93 -12.54
CA LYS A 208 0.14 20.29 -11.66
C LYS A 208 0.80 19.85 -10.36
N MET A 209 1.92 19.16 -10.48
CA MET A 209 2.66 18.66 -9.32
C MET A 209 3.18 19.79 -8.41
N ARG A 210 3.60 20.93 -8.97
CA ARG A 210 3.99 22.11 -8.18
C ARG A 210 2.83 22.63 -7.33
N LYS A 211 1.63 22.75 -7.92
CA LYS A 211 0.43 23.19 -7.20
C LYS A 211 0.08 22.20 -6.08
N ILE A 212 0.10 20.90 -6.36
CA ILE A 212 -0.17 19.86 -5.36
C ILE A 212 0.81 19.94 -4.19
N VAL A 213 2.11 20.04 -4.46
CA VAL A 213 3.11 20.21 -3.38
C VAL A 213 2.84 21.47 -2.58
N GLU A 214 2.50 22.56 -3.26
CA GLU A 214 2.25 23.84 -2.62
C GLU A 214 1.03 23.84 -1.69
N ASP A 215 -0.03 23.13 -2.08
CA ASP A 215 -1.30 23.09 -1.36
C ASP A 215 -1.28 22.06 -0.21
N PHE A 216 -0.64 20.90 -0.42
CA PHE A 216 -0.73 19.75 0.50
C PHE A 216 0.58 19.44 1.25
N PHE A 217 1.74 19.54 0.59
CA PHE A 217 3.01 18.99 1.12
C PHE A 217 4.04 20.06 1.49
N ARG A 218 3.67 21.33 1.41
CA ARG A 218 4.55 22.46 1.63
C ARG A 218 5.19 22.41 3.02
N ASP A 219 4.39 22.11 4.04
CA ASP A 219 4.78 22.14 5.46
C ASP A 219 4.75 20.75 6.11
N ASP A 220 4.33 19.72 5.36
CA ASP A 220 4.25 18.34 5.81
C ASP A 220 4.70 17.40 4.67
N TRP A 221 6.00 17.11 4.61
CA TRP A 221 6.59 16.22 3.60
C TRP A 221 7.10 14.90 4.18
N VAL A 222 6.87 14.66 5.46
CA VAL A 222 7.15 13.40 6.13
C VAL A 222 5.84 12.86 6.68
N LEU A 223 5.19 12.02 5.89
CA LEU A 223 3.83 11.57 6.16
C LEU A 223 3.83 10.35 7.09
N GLN A 224 3.04 10.40 8.15
CA GLN A 224 2.77 9.24 9.03
C GLN A 224 1.46 8.56 8.64
N LEU A 225 1.55 7.38 8.02
CA LEU A 225 0.43 6.61 7.47
C LEU A 225 -0.06 5.49 8.41
N GLY A 226 0.21 5.63 9.72
CA GLY A 226 -0.15 4.66 10.75
C GLY A 226 0.89 3.55 10.95
N LEU A 227 0.78 2.80 12.04
CA LEU A 227 1.55 1.57 12.38
C LEU A 227 3.05 1.58 11.98
N GLY A 228 3.72 2.72 12.16
CA GLY A 228 5.15 2.89 11.86
C GLY A 228 5.50 3.15 10.38
N LEU A 229 4.52 3.23 9.47
CA LEU A 229 4.74 3.63 8.08
C LEU A 229 4.95 5.15 7.99
N ASN A 230 6.21 5.57 8.03
CA ASN A 230 6.63 6.94 7.76
C ASN A 230 7.18 7.04 6.34
N VAL A 231 6.70 8.03 5.58
CA VAL A 231 7.12 8.26 4.19
C VAL A 231 7.73 9.65 4.07
N ASN A 232 9.05 9.69 3.85
CA ASN A 232 9.72 10.91 3.40
C ASN A 232 9.48 11.09 1.89
N LEU A 233 8.74 12.13 1.51
CA LEU A 233 8.37 12.37 0.12
C LEU A 233 9.58 12.67 -0.78
N ILE A 234 10.65 13.25 -0.24
CA ILE A 234 11.88 13.52 -1.01
C ILE A 234 12.51 12.20 -1.47
N GLU A 235 12.58 11.22 -0.57
CA GLU A 235 13.10 9.89 -0.87
C GLU A 235 12.15 9.11 -1.77
N LYS A 236 10.85 9.05 -1.42
CA LYS A 236 9.86 8.27 -2.19
C LYS A 236 9.70 8.80 -3.62
N TRP A 237 9.89 10.10 -3.85
CA TRP A 237 9.74 10.72 -5.17
C TRP A 237 11.03 10.86 -5.97
N GLN A 238 12.14 10.28 -5.53
CA GLN A 238 13.44 10.39 -6.21
C GLN A 238 13.41 9.99 -7.71
N HIS A 239 12.53 9.05 -8.09
CA HIS A 239 12.39 8.58 -9.47
C HIS A 239 11.30 9.30 -10.27
N TYR A 240 10.63 10.29 -9.66
CA TYR A 240 9.52 11.03 -10.26
C TYR A 240 9.95 12.47 -10.50
N ARG A 241 10.44 12.76 -11.72
CA ARG A 241 11.06 14.05 -12.05
C ARG A 241 10.20 15.27 -11.69
N ALA A 242 8.92 15.28 -12.08
CA ALA A 242 8.03 16.40 -11.80
C ALA A 242 7.78 16.56 -10.28
N ALA A 243 7.59 15.46 -9.55
CA ALA A 243 7.37 15.45 -8.10
C ALA A 243 8.61 15.87 -7.31
N LEU A 244 9.78 15.34 -7.66
CA LEU A 244 11.05 15.70 -7.03
C LEU A 244 11.36 17.19 -7.23
N THR A 245 11.19 17.69 -8.45
CA THR A 245 11.42 19.12 -8.75
C THR A 245 10.44 20.01 -7.97
N ALA A 246 9.17 19.60 -7.87
CA ALA A 246 8.17 20.34 -7.13
C ALA A 246 8.51 20.41 -5.63
N ILE A 247 8.85 19.29 -5.00
CA ILE A 247 9.09 19.26 -3.55
C ILE A 247 10.41 19.92 -3.15
N THR A 248 11.48 19.70 -3.90
CA THR A 248 12.79 20.33 -3.64
C THR A 248 12.75 21.84 -3.84
N SER A 249 11.82 22.36 -4.65
CA SER A 249 11.62 23.82 -4.79
C SER A 249 10.93 24.47 -3.59
N LYS A 250 10.29 23.69 -2.72
CA LYS A 250 9.49 24.18 -1.58
C LYS A 250 10.05 23.78 -0.21
N VAL A 251 10.88 22.73 -0.18
CA VAL A 251 11.50 22.18 1.02
C VAL A 251 13.00 22.43 0.96
N ASP A 252 13.52 23.20 1.92
CA ASP A 252 14.94 23.39 2.13
C ASP A 252 15.35 23.09 3.58
N VAL A 253 16.65 22.95 3.81
CA VAL A 253 17.21 22.60 5.13
C VAL A 253 16.88 23.69 6.17
N LYS A 254 16.78 24.95 5.76
CA LYS A 254 16.49 26.06 6.67
C LYS A 254 15.05 25.96 7.19
N LYS A 255 14.11 25.68 6.29
CA LYS A 255 12.71 25.46 6.60
C LYS A 255 12.49 24.22 7.47
N ALA A 256 13.19 23.12 7.16
CA ALA A 256 13.16 21.91 7.98
C ALA A 256 13.61 22.19 9.42
N LYS A 257 14.73 22.91 9.59
CA LYS A 257 15.22 23.32 10.92
C LYS A 257 14.24 24.23 11.65
N GLN A 258 13.62 25.17 10.94
CA GLN A 258 12.64 26.08 11.52
C GLN A 258 11.40 25.32 12.04
N LEU A 259 10.83 24.44 11.21
CA LEU A 259 9.68 23.62 11.62
C LEU A 259 10.00 22.71 12.81
N ALA A 260 11.19 22.08 12.81
CA ALA A 260 11.64 21.27 13.94
C ALA A 260 11.74 22.10 15.24
N LEU A 261 12.26 23.33 15.16
CA LEU A 261 12.34 24.24 16.30
C LEU A 261 10.95 24.66 16.78
N ASP A 262 10.04 24.98 15.86
CA ASP A 262 8.66 25.37 16.20
C ASP A 262 7.90 24.23 16.89
N HIS A 263 8.05 22.99 16.41
CA HIS A 263 7.50 21.81 17.07
C HIS A 263 8.14 21.55 18.43
N TYR A 264 9.47 21.65 18.56
CA TYR A 264 10.16 21.50 19.84
C TYR A 264 9.67 22.52 20.88
N ASN A 265 9.58 23.79 20.50
CA ASN A 265 9.08 24.85 21.38
C ASN A 265 7.62 24.64 21.78
N THR A 266 6.82 24.01 20.92
CA THR A 266 5.44 23.64 21.24
C THR A 266 5.42 22.50 22.27
N LEU A 267 6.25 21.47 22.07
CA LEU A 267 6.39 20.35 23.01
C LEU A 267 6.89 20.81 24.39
N GLU A 268 7.85 21.74 24.44
CA GLU A 268 8.37 22.30 25.69
C GLU A 268 7.29 23.03 26.51
N LYS A 269 6.31 23.62 25.84
CA LYS A 269 5.16 24.28 26.48
C LYS A 269 4.05 23.32 26.89
N LEU A 270 4.09 22.06 26.44
CA LEU A 270 3.13 21.05 26.86
C LEU A 270 3.55 20.56 28.26
N THR A 271 2.88 21.06 29.29
CA THR A 271 2.87 20.40 30.59
C THR A 271 2.11 19.08 30.45
N ILE A 272 2.85 17.98 30.36
CA ILE A 272 2.28 16.64 30.54
C ILE A 272 1.74 16.60 31.98
N PRO A 273 0.46 16.28 32.20
CA PRO A 273 -0.05 16.06 33.55
C PRO A 273 0.82 14.99 34.21
N GLN A 274 1.52 15.34 35.27
CA GLN A 274 2.19 14.34 36.10
C GLN A 274 1.08 13.54 36.79
N VAL A 275 0.89 12.30 36.36
CA VAL A 275 0.09 11.28 37.05
C VAL A 275 0.96 10.63 38.12
#